data_AF-A0A133UDD6-F1
#
_entry.id   AF-A0A133UDD6-F1
#
_cell.length_a   1.000
_cell.length_b   1.000
_cell.length_c   1.000
_cell.angle_alpha   90.00
_cell.angle_beta   90.00
_cell.angle_gamma   90.00
#
_symmetry.space_group_name_H-M   'P 1'
#
loop_
_entity.id
_entity.type
_entity.pdbx_description
1 polymer ?
#
loop_
_entity_poly.entity_id
_entity_poly.type
_entity_poly.pdbx_seq_one_letter_code
_entity_poly.pdbx_strand_id
1 'polypeptide(L)'
;MNAVDKKTKYNLNTKFIESRTNENFNEYFEELKNTIEEQVQDIYKKEKQKPPEDRNLVTFVTDELQQYKNAFEKQLGHIADLDFGVPIACRKYGLEHNNNPIERHNGDIKQRYKVMRNFKSYESAAAFLSLRRTIYNHVRPHQGLGHTPGEEAGIDFDLARNRLLDLIETSAA
;
A
#
# COMPACT_ATOMS: atom_id res chain seq x y z
N MET A 1 5.37 6.05 -4.87
CA MET A 1 4.31 6.05 -3.84
C MET A 1 3.95 4.61 -3.53
N ASN A 2 3.62 4.31 -2.28
CA ASN A 2 3.26 2.98 -1.81
C ASN A 2 2.05 3.10 -0.86
N ALA A 3 1.15 2.11 -0.87
CA ALA A 3 0.04 1.97 0.06
C ALA A 3 0.14 0.59 0.68
N VAL A 4 0.18 0.53 2.00
CA VAL A 4 0.37 -0.73 2.75
C VAL A 4 -0.74 -0.85 3.77
N ASP A 5 -1.39 -2.00 3.79
CA ASP A 5 -2.36 -2.31 4.84
C ASP A 5 -1.65 -2.52 6.18
N LYS A 6 -2.13 -1.85 7.24
CA LYS A 6 -1.49 -1.89 8.57
C LYS A 6 -1.58 -3.27 9.19
N LYS A 7 -2.65 -4.02 8.95
CA LYS A 7 -2.89 -5.32 9.61
C LYS A 7 -2.10 -6.41 8.91
N THR A 8 -2.40 -6.64 7.65
CA THR A 8 -1.85 -7.72 6.83
C THR A 8 -0.45 -7.42 6.30
N LYS A 9 -0.01 -6.17 6.40
CA LYS A 9 1.25 -5.68 5.81
C LYS A 9 1.29 -5.75 4.30
N TYR A 10 0.18 -6.10 3.65
CA TYR A 10 0.09 -6.25 2.21
C TYR A 10 0.29 -4.90 1.53
N ASN A 11 1.16 -4.85 0.53
CA ASN A 11 1.31 -3.65 -0.30
C ASN A 11 0.20 -3.66 -1.37
N LEU A 12 -0.78 -2.76 -1.17
CA LEU A 12 -1.97 -2.60 -2.00
C LEU A 12 -1.63 -2.00 -3.36
N ASN A 13 -0.81 -0.95 -3.41
CA ASN A 13 -0.37 -0.35 -4.66
C ASN A 13 1.05 0.23 -4.56
N THR A 14 1.79 0.17 -5.66
CA THR A 14 3.09 0.81 -5.83
C THR A 14 3.14 1.50 -7.18
N LYS A 15 3.48 2.78 -7.18
CA LYS A 15 3.71 3.56 -8.40
C LYS A 15 5.02 4.31 -8.33
N PHE A 16 5.88 4.15 -9.34
CA PHE A 16 7.00 5.07 -9.52
C PHE A 16 6.44 6.39 -10.06
N ILE A 17 6.88 7.52 -9.53
CA ILE A 17 6.42 8.84 -9.98
C ILE A 17 7.64 9.71 -10.24
N GLU A 18 7.64 10.44 -11.35
CA GLU A 18 8.75 11.34 -11.72
C GLU A 18 8.75 12.62 -10.90
N SER A 19 7.55 13.11 -10.55
CA SER A 19 7.36 14.39 -9.88
C SER A 19 6.13 14.38 -8.97
N ARG A 20 6.08 15.29 -7.99
CA ARG A 20 5.00 15.39 -6.99
C ARG A 20 3.85 16.31 -7.45
N THR A 21 3.30 16.04 -8.63
CA THR A 21 2.17 16.80 -9.20
C THR A 21 0.82 16.25 -8.70
N ASN A 22 -0.24 17.05 -8.82
CA ASN A 22 -1.58 16.59 -8.45
C ASN A 22 -2.06 15.46 -9.37
N GLU A 23 -1.68 15.49 -10.65
CA GLU A 23 -2.03 14.50 -11.65
C GLU A 23 -1.49 13.11 -11.25
N ASN A 24 -0.20 13.03 -10.90
CA ASN A 24 0.42 11.77 -10.49
C ASN A 24 -0.21 11.18 -9.23
N PHE A 25 -0.61 12.03 -8.29
CA PHE A 25 -1.28 11.59 -7.07
C PHE A 25 -2.72 11.13 -7.36
N ASN A 26 -3.45 11.87 -8.19
CA ASN A 26 -4.80 11.47 -8.61
C ASN A 26 -4.79 10.11 -9.30
N GLU A 27 -3.86 9.90 -10.23
CA GLU A 27 -3.71 8.65 -10.96
C GLU A 27 -3.34 7.49 -10.03
N TYR A 28 -2.45 7.74 -9.06
CA TYR A 28 -2.11 6.75 -8.04
C TYR A 28 -3.31 6.34 -7.17
N PHE A 29 -4.13 7.30 -6.73
CA PHE A 29 -5.32 7.02 -5.93
C PHE A 29 -6.43 6.37 -6.76
N GLU A 30 -6.52 6.66 -8.05
CA GLU A 30 -7.43 5.99 -8.97
C GLU A 30 -7.06 4.50 -9.12
N GLU A 31 -5.80 4.18 -9.38
CA GLU A 31 -5.31 2.79 -9.41
C GLU A 31 -5.51 2.07 -8.07
N LEU A 32 -5.21 2.76 -6.97
CA LEU A 32 -5.41 2.21 -5.63
C LEU A 32 -6.89 1.92 -5.38
N LYS A 33 -7.77 2.87 -5.70
CA LYS A 33 -9.23 2.70 -5.61
C LYS A 33 -9.66 1.48 -6.40
N ASN A 34 -9.27 1.34 -7.67
CA ASN A 34 -9.65 0.21 -8.50
C ASN A 34 -9.25 -1.14 -7.89
N THR A 35 -8.19 -1.17 -7.08
CA THR A 35 -7.72 -2.38 -6.38
C THR A 35 -8.58 -2.75 -5.17
N ILE A 36 -9.17 -1.77 -4.48
CA ILE A 36 -9.81 -1.96 -3.16
C ILE A 36 -11.29 -1.56 -3.11
N GLU A 37 -11.82 -0.99 -4.19
CA GLU A 37 -13.12 -0.31 -4.22
C GLU A 37 -14.25 -1.20 -3.71
N GLU A 38 -14.32 -2.45 -4.16
CA GLU A 38 -15.38 -3.38 -3.75
C GLU A 38 -15.40 -3.57 -2.22
N GLN A 39 -14.24 -3.85 -1.62
CA GLN A 39 -14.11 -4.06 -0.18
C GLN A 39 -14.46 -2.80 0.62
N VAL A 40 -13.98 -1.64 0.17
CA VAL A 40 -14.24 -0.35 0.82
C VAL A 40 -15.73 0.01 0.71
N GLN A 41 -16.33 -0.18 -0.46
CA GLN A 41 -17.75 0.09 -0.69
C GLN A 41 -18.64 -0.83 0.16
N ASP A 42 -18.27 -2.10 0.34
CA ASP A 42 -19.05 -3.04 1.15
C ASP A 42 -19.04 -2.67 2.63
N ILE A 43 -17.90 -2.21 3.15
CA ILE A 43 -17.81 -1.65 4.50
C ILE A 43 -18.69 -0.41 4.60
N TYR A 44 -18.54 0.53 3.66
CA TYR A 44 -19.36 1.75 3.63
C TYR A 44 -20.87 1.46 3.58
N LYS A 45 -21.32 0.51 2.76
CA LYS A 45 -22.75 0.13 2.66
C LYS A 45 -23.31 -0.45 3.96
N LYS A 46 -22.49 -1.16 4.75
CA LYS A 46 -22.86 -1.68 6.07
C LYS A 46 -22.92 -0.56 7.10
N GLU A 47 -21.94 0.34 7.07
CA GLU A 47 -21.78 1.41 8.06
C GLU A 47 -22.69 2.61 7.82
N LYS A 48 -23.09 2.90 6.57
CA LYS A 48 -23.92 4.07 6.23
C LYS A 48 -25.28 4.12 6.94
N GLN A 49 -25.75 3.00 7.47
CA GLN A 49 -26.98 2.91 8.26
C GLN A 49 -26.85 3.56 9.64
N LYS A 50 -25.62 3.73 10.13
CA LYS A 50 -25.30 4.38 11.41
C LYS A 50 -25.19 5.91 11.23
N PRO A 51 -25.40 6.69 12.32
CA PRO A 51 -25.05 8.11 12.36
C PRO A 51 -23.59 8.33 11.92
N PRO A 52 -23.27 9.42 11.20
CA PRO A 52 -21.92 9.69 10.70
C PRO A 52 -20.80 9.52 11.73
N GLU A 53 -21.02 10.00 12.95
CA GLU A 53 -20.10 9.96 14.09
C GLU A 53 -19.79 8.54 14.60
N ASP A 54 -20.66 7.57 14.32
CA ASP A 54 -20.55 6.18 14.78
C ASP A 54 -20.09 5.21 13.67
N ARG A 55 -19.81 5.72 12.47
CA ARG A 55 -19.38 4.90 11.33
C ARG A 55 -17.94 4.49 11.52
N ASN A 56 -17.67 3.20 11.35
CA ASN A 56 -16.32 2.66 11.33
C ASN A 56 -15.89 2.38 9.89
N LEU A 57 -15.52 3.43 9.16
CA LEU A 57 -15.08 3.33 7.77
C LEU A 57 -13.61 2.90 7.68
N VAL A 58 -13.18 2.57 6.47
CA VAL A 58 -11.75 2.35 6.19
C VAL A 58 -11.01 3.67 6.31
N THR A 59 -10.02 3.74 7.21
CA THR A 59 -9.20 4.94 7.42
C THR A 59 -7.88 4.85 6.65
N PHE A 60 -7.61 5.85 5.81
CA PHE A 60 -6.33 6.08 5.17
C PHE A 60 -5.48 6.99 6.02
N VAL A 61 -4.18 6.72 6.08
CA VAL A 61 -3.23 7.51 6.87
C VAL A 61 -2.15 8.04 5.94
N THR A 62 -1.91 9.36 5.95
CA THR A 62 -0.90 9.99 5.07
C THR A 62 -0.05 11.01 5.82
N ASP A 63 1.05 11.43 5.19
CA ASP A 63 1.82 12.59 5.65
C ASP A 63 1.08 13.92 5.39
N GLU A 64 1.71 15.04 5.71
CA GLU A 64 1.16 16.40 5.59
C GLU A 64 1.23 16.97 4.15
N LEU A 65 1.61 16.18 3.14
CA LEU A 65 1.66 16.67 1.76
C LEU A 65 0.24 16.80 1.18
N GLN A 66 -0.18 18.03 0.91
CA GLN A 66 -1.55 18.38 0.48
C GLN A 66 -2.07 17.57 -0.72
N GLN A 67 -1.18 17.15 -1.63
CA GLN A 67 -1.53 16.32 -2.78
C GLN A 67 -2.20 15.00 -2.39
N TYR A 68 -1.83 14.39 -1.25
CA TYR A 68 -2.50 13.19 -0.74
C TYR A 68 -3.96 13.49 -0.40
N LYS A 69 -4.20 14.56 0.35
CA LYS A 69 -5.54 14.98 0.76
C LYS A 69 -6.41 15.27 -0.47
N ASN A 70 -5.90 16.05 -1.42
CA ASN A 70 -6.63 16.39 -2.64
C ASN A 70 -7.03 15.14 -3.45
N ALA A 71 -6.10 14.20 -3.64
CA ALA A 71 -6.36 12.98 -4.40
C ALA A 71 -7.32 12.03 -3.65
N PHE A 72 -7.16 11.92 -2.33
CA PHE A 72 -8.06 11.14 -1.49
C PHE A 72 -9.50 11.69 -1.54
N GLU A 73 -9.68 12.98 -1.30
CA GLU A 73 -11.01 13.62 -1.31
C GLU A 73 -11.72 13.40 -2.64
N LYS A 74 -10.97 13.52 -3.75
CA LYS A 74 -11.50 13.27 -5.09
C LYS A 74 -11.93 11.83 -5.32
N GLN A 75 -11.13 10.85 -4.90
CA GLN A 75 -11.32 9.45 -5.30
C GLN A 75 -12.09 8.61 -4.28
N LEU A 76 -11.90 8.85 -2.99
CA LEU A 76 -12.34 7.97 -1.89
C LEU A 76 -13.09 8.70 -0.77
N GLY A 77 -13.05 10.03 -0.71
CA GLY A 77 -13.63 10.82 0.40
C GLY A 77 -15.15 10.69 0.61
N HIS A 78 -15.85 9.99 -0.29
CA HIS A 78 -17.28 9.70 -0.17
C HIS A 78 -17.57 8.32 0.45
N ILE A 79 -16.57 7.45 0.59
CA ILE A 79 -16.71 6.07 1.11
C ILE A 79 -15.71 5.69 2.22
N ALA A 80 -14.69 6.50 2.47
CA ALA A 80 -13.62 6.23 3.41
C ALA A 80 -13.22 7.48 4.19
N ASP A 81 -12.47 7.30 5.28
CA ASP A 81 -11.93 8.37 6.11
C ASP A 81 -10.44 8.60 5.85
N LEU A 82 -9.96 9.80 6.13
CA LEU A 82 -8.55 10.19 6.04
C LEU A 82 -8.06 10.79 7.35
N ASP A 83 -7.04 10.15 7.93
CA ASP A 83 -6.20 10.72 8.96
C ASP A 83 -4.97 11.38 8.30
N PHE A 84 -5.06 12.71 8.13
CA PHE A 84 -4.10 13.51 7.39
C PHE A 84 -3.05 14.13 8.32
N GLY A 85 -1.79 14.09 7.91
CA GLY A 85 -0.71 14.75 8.62
C GLY A 85 -0.14 13.96 9.79
N VAL A 86 -0.12 12.64 9.68
CA VAL A 86 0.35 11.76 10.76
C VAL A 86 1.88 11.70 10.79
N PRO A 87 2.55 12.14 11.88
CA PRO A 87 4.00 12.20 11.96
C PRO A 87 4.65 10.83 12.24
N ILE A 88 5.98 10.79 12.16
CA ILE A 88 6.80 9.57 12.37
C ILE A 88 6.80 9.12 13.84
N ALA A 89 6.77 10.06 14.80
CA ALA A 89 7.07 9.81 16.21
C ALA A 89 5.83 9.79 17.12
N CYS A 90 4.88 8.87 16.89
CA CYS A 90 3.57 8.93 17.55
C CYS A 90 3.53 8.50 19.03
N ARG A 91 4.40 7.60 19.52
CA ARG A 91 4.31 7.14 20.92
C ARG A 91 4.51 8.25 21.97
N LYS A 92 5.12 9.39 21.61
CA LYS A 92 5.33 10.52 22.52
C LYS A 92 4.11 11.46 22.60
N TYR A 93 3.18 11.41 21.65
CA TYR A 93 2.10 12.40 21.49
C TYR A 93 0.68 11.82 21.53
N GLY A 94 0.51 10.52 21.83
CA GLY A 94 -0.81 9.91 22.04
C GLY A 94 -1.68 9.73 20.80
N LEU A 95 -1.09 9.76 19.60
CA LEU A 95 -1.80 9.58 18.33
C LEU A 95 -2.09 8.10 18.03
N GLU A 96 -3.26 7.82 17.45
CA GLU A 96 -3.77 6.46 17.15
C GLU A 96 -3.04 5.77 15.98
N HIS A 97 -2.66 6.54 14.96
CA HIS A 97 -1.98 6.07 13.76
C HIS A 97 -0.51 6.51 13.72
N ASN A 98 0.34 5.79 12.97
CA ASN A 98 1.73 6.18 12.73
C ASN A 98 2.23 5.68 11.37
N ASN A 99 3.26 6.34 10.83
CA ASN A 99 3.78 6.04 9.50
C ASN A 99 4.86 4.95 9.46
N ASN A 100 5.10 4.23 10.56
CA ASN A 100 6.17 3.22 10.65
C ASN A 100 6.04 2.09 9.63
N PRO A 101 4.84 1.55 9.33
CA PRO A 101 4.71 0.48 8.33
C PRO A 101 5.25 0.89 6.95
N ILE A 102 4.89 2.09 6.46
CA ILE A 102 5.34 2.53 5.14
C ILE A 102 6.83 2.84 5.13
N GLU A 103 7.36 3.43 6.21
CA GLU A 103 8.79 3.74 6.31
C GLU A 103 9.63 2.47 6.33
N ARG A 104 9.17 1.43 7.03
CA ARG A 104 9.84 0.13 7.03
C ARG A 104 9.84 -0.49 5.63
N HIS A 105 8.71 -0.45 4.93
CA HIS A 105 8.58 -0.97 3.57
C HIS A 105 9.47 -0.19 2.58
N ASN A 106 9.43 1.14 2.62
CA ASN A 106 10.30 2.00 1.81
C ASN A 106 11.78 1.75 2.12
N GLY A 107 12.13 1.47 3.38
CA GLY A 107 13.47 1.09 3.79
C GLY A 107 13.99 -0.18 3.10
N ASP A 108 13.15 -1.22 2.99
CA ASP A 108 13.52 -2.46 2.28
C ASP A 108 13.83 -2.22 0.80
N ILE A 109 12.99 -1.42 0.11
CA ILE A 109 13.23 -1.00 -1.27
C ILE A 109 14.53 -0.21 -1.38
N LYS A 110 14.77 0.74 -0.46
CA LYS A 110 15.98 1.58 -0.40
C LYS A 110 17.26 0.77 -0.27
N GLN A 111 17.27 -0.27 0.56
CA GLN A 111 18.45 -1.12 0.72
C GLN A 111 18.84 -1.83 -0.59
N ARG A 112 17.87 -2.18 -1.44
CA ARG A 112 18.13 -2.87 -2.71
C ARG A 112 18.64 -1.95 -3.79
N TYR A 113 17.92 -0.85 -4.09
CA TYR A 113 18.35 0.00 -5.22
C TYR A 113 19.69 0.69 -4.94
N LYS A 114 20.03 0.97 -3.66
CA LYS A 114 21.36 1.51 -3.29
C LYS A 114 22.49 0.59 -3.71
N VAL A 115 22.31 -0.74 -3.57
CA VAL A 115 23.31 -1.73 -3.97
C VAL A 115 23.38 -1.87 -5.50
N MET A 116 22.25 -1.77 -6.20
CA MET A 116 22.18 -1.90 -7.66
C MET A 116 22.84 -0.75 -8.43
N ARG A 117 23.01 0.42 -7.80
CA ARG A 117 23.66 1.62 -8.36
C ARG A 117 23.03 2.09 -9.67
N ASN A 118 21.91 2.81 -9.54
CA ASN A 118 21.11 3.46 -10.59
C ASN A 118 20.25 2.51 -11.43
N PHE A 119 19.21 3.10 -12.01
CA PHE A 119 18.37 2.51 -13.04
C PHE A 119 18.73 3.14 -14.39
N LYS A 120 18.58 2.37 -15.48
CA LYS A 120 18.96 2.82 -16.83
C LYS A 120 17.86 3.61 -17.53
N SER A 121 16.61 3.43 -17.09
CA SER A 121 15.44 4.13 -17.59
C SER A 121 14.33 4.17 -16.54
N TYR A 122 13.31 4.99 -16.78
CA TYR A 122 12.12 5.06 -15.93
C TYR A 122 11.39 3.70 -15.88
N GLU A 123 11.25 3.04 -17.02
CA GLU A 123 10.61 1.74 -17.17
C GLU A 123 11.35 0.68 -16.34
N SER A 124 12.69 0.70 -16.35
CA SER A 124 13.48 -0.24 -15.54
C SER A 124 13.31 -0.02 -14.03
N ALA A 125 13.10 1.23 -13.58
CA ALA A 125 12.81 1.54 -12.20
C ALA A 125 11.39 1.13 -11.80
N ALA A 126 10.40 1.39 -12.68
CA ALA A 126 9.02 0.98 -12.48
C ALA A 126 8.88 -0.55 -12.42
N ALA A 127 9.51 -1.28 -13.36
CA ALA A 127 9.54 -2.74 -13.39
C ALA A 127 10.21 -3.31 -12.14
N PHE A 128 11.31 -2.70 -11.68
CA PHE A 128 11.95 -3.08 -10.42
C PHE A 128 11.00 -2.92 -9.23
N LEU A 129 10.30 -1.79 -9.11
CA LEU A 129 9.36 -1.56 -8.02
C LEU A 129 8.20 -2.55 -8.04
N SER A 130 7.65 -2.87 -9.23
CA SER A 130 6.63 -3.89 -9.40
C SER A 130 7.11 -5.26 -8.93
N LEU A 131 8.31 -5.69 -9.36
CA LEU A 131 8.92 -6.93 -8.91
C LEU A 131 9.14 -6.96 -7.39
N ARG A 132 9.59 -5.85 -6.80
CA ARG A 132 9.78 -5.75 -5.34
C ARG A 132 8.46 -5.91 -4.59
N ARG A 133 7.37 -5.32 -5.08
CA ARG A 133 6.03 -5.49 -4.51
C ARG A 133 5.60 -6.96 -4.54
N THR A 134 5.75 -7.65 -5.67
CA THR A 134 5.41 -9.08 -5.80
C THR A 134 6.24 -9.95 -4.85
N ILE A 135 7.55 -9.75 -4.81
CA ILE A 135 8.45 -10.50 -3.90
C ILE A 135 8.08 -10.25 -2.44
N TYR A 136 7.77 -9.01 -2.08
CA TYR A 136 7.39 -8.64 -0.73
C TYR A 136 6.05 -9.27 -0.33
N ASN A 137 5.05 -9.21 -1.20
CA ASN A 137 3.70 -9.73 -0.90
C ASN A 137 3.64 -11.26 -0.88
N HIS A 138 4.37 -11.98 -1.75
CA HIS A 138 4.10 -13.41 -1.96
C HIS A 138 5.31 -14.35 -1.85
N VAL A 139 6.53 -13.83 -1.75
CA VAL A 139 7.74 -14.67 -1.73
C VAL A 139 8.43 -14.65 -0.37
N ARG A 140 8.58 -13.47 0.24
CA ARG A 140 9.36 -13.31 1.47
C ARG A 140 8.46 -13.23 2.69
N PRO A 141 8.69 -14.08 3.72
CA PRO A 141 8.02 -13.90 5.01
C PRO A 141 8.29 -12.52 5.58
N HIS A 142 7.24 -11.85 6.04
CA HIS A 142 7.35 -10.60 6.74
C HIS A 142 7.82 -10.85 8.18
N GLN A 143 8.84 -10.12 8.63
CA GLN A 143 9.50 -10.34 9.93
C GLN A 143 8.52 -10.31 11.12
N GLY A 144 7.49 -9.47 11.06
CA GLY A 144 6.47 -9.36 12.11
C GLY A 144 5.29 -10.35 11.99
N LEU A 145 5.17 -11.08 10.88
CA LEU A 145 4.08 -12.04 10.65
C LEU A 145 4.55 -13.50 10.70
N GLY A 146 5.83 -13.75 10.37
CA GLY A 146 6.38 -15.11 10.25
C GLY A 146 6.02 -15.82 8.93
N HIS A 147 5.07 -15.27 8.18
CA HIS A 147 4.65 -15.70 6.85
C HIS A 147 4.51 -14.47 5.92
N THR A 148 4.10 -14.64 4.67
CA THR A 148 4.01 -13.54 3.69
C THR A 148 2.79 -12.64 3.94
N PRO A 149 2.88 -11.35 3.57
CA PRO A 149 1.71 -10.46 3.60
C PRO A 149 0.52 -10.98 2.78
N GLY A 150 0.76 -11.69 1.68
CA GLY A 150 -0.27 -12.29 0.84
C GLY A 150 -1.04 -13.38 1.60
N GLU A 151 -0.32 -14.31 2.24
CA GLU A 151 -0.93 -15.33 3.11
C GLU A 151 -1.77 -14.68 4.24
N GLU A 152 -1.27 -13.64 4.91
CA GLU A 152 -2.02 -12.93 5.96
C GLU A 152 -3.27 -12.22 5.41
N ALA A 153 -3.20 -11.74 4.16
CA ALA A 153 -4.34 -11.14 3.45
C ALA A 153 -5.32 -12.17 2.88
N GLY A 154 -5.07 -13.48 3.06
CA GLY A 154 -5.88 -14.55 2.49
C GLY A 154 -5.66 -14.76 0.98
N ILE A 155 -4.58 -14.20 0.42
CA ILE A 155 -4.15 -14.37 -0.97
C ILE A 155 -3.04 -15.43 -0.97
N ASP A 156 -3.43 -16.68 -0.79
CA ASP A 156 -2.53 -17.82 -0.83
C ASP A 156 -2.60 -18.51 -2.20
N PHE A 157 -1.45 -18.68 -2.82
CA PHE A 157 -1.29 -19.31 -4.13
C PHE A 157 -0.78 -20.76 -4.01
N ASP A 158 -0.75 -21.33 -2.80
CA ASP A 158 -0.23 -22.68 -2.52
C ASP A 158 1.19 -22.89 -3.11
N LEU A 159 2.03 -21.87 -2.94
CA LEU A 159 3.39 -21.88 -3.47
C LEU A 159 4.25 -22.83 -2.66
N ALA A 160 5.00 -23.69 -3.35
CA ALA A 160 5.94 -24.59 -2.73
C ALA A 160 7.19 -23.84 -2.25
N ARG A 161 8.25 -24.59 -1.92
CA ARG A 161 9.47 -24.02 -1.36
C ARG A 161 10.11 -22.96 -2.27
N ASN A 162 10.01 -23.10 -3.59
CA ASN A 162 10.58 -22.17 -4.55
C ASN A 162 9.54 -21.15 -5.06
N ARG A 163 8.95 -20.41 -4.12
CA ARG A 163 7.82 -19.50 -4.35
C ARG A 163 7.97 -18.56 -5.57
N LEU A 164 9.18 -18.09 -5.87
CA LEU A 164 9.40 -17.22 -7.03
C LEU A 164 9.30 -17.98 -8.35
N LEU A 165 9.86 -19.18 -8.42
CA LEU A 165 9.74 -20.02 -9.61
C LEU A 165 8.28 -20.39 -9.84
N ASP A 166 7.59 -20.83 -8.79
CA ASP A 166 6.20 -21.26 -8.85
C ASP A 166 5.29 -20.11 -9.31
N LEU A 167 5.53 -18.87 -8.85
CA LEU A 167 4.82 -17.68 -9.35
C LEU A 167 5.06 -17.42 -10.85
N ILE A 168 6.29 -17.61 -11.34
CA ILE A 168 6.61 -17.46 -12.76
C ILE A 168 5.87 -18.51 -13.58
N GLU A 169 5.90 -19.76 -13.13
CA GLU A 169 5.23 -20.88 -13.81
C GLU A 169 3.70 -20.69 -13.82
N THR A 170 3.12 -20.24 -12.71
CA THR A 170 1.67 -19.97 -12.60
C THR A 170 1.23 -18.81 -13.48
N SER A 171 2.07 -17.79 -13.66
CA SER A 171 1.74 -16.62 -14.51
C SER A 171 1.93 -16.89 -16.00
N ALA A 172 2.66 -17.95 -16.37
CA ALA A 172 2.93 -18.32 -17.75
C ALA A 172 1.90 -19.31 -18.33
N ALA A 173 1.08 -19.90 -17.47
CA ALA A 173 -0.03 -20.80 -17.82
C ALA A 173 -1.27 -20.01 -18.27
#